data_AF-A0A7X9Q8H9-F1
#
_entry.id   AF-A0A7X9Q8H9-F1
#
_cell.length_a   1.000
_cell.length_b   1.000
_cell.length_c   1.000
_cell.angle_alpha   90.00
_cell.angle_beta   90.00
_cell.angle_gamma   90.00
#
_symmetry.space_group_name_H-M   'P 1'
#
loop_
_entity.id
_entity.type
_entity.pdbx_description
1 polymer ?
#
loop_
_entity_poly.entity_id
_entity_poly.type
_entity_poly.pdbx_seq_one_letter_code
_entity_poly.pdbx_strand_id
1 'polypeptide(L)'
;MNKISKFSTRQLTGIAILGALSSILFLFEIPIVLFYKLDFSNLPVLLGTFAYGPLSGTFILLIKNLTGLLHTTSGGVGQLADFLNGIVFVLIA
;
A
#
# COMPACT_ATOMS: atom_id res chain seq x y z
N MET A 1 -6.89 31.50 6.29
CA MET A 1 -7.82 30.44 6.78
C MET A 1 -7.55 29.19 5.94
N ASN A 2 -6.73 28.27 6.44
CA ASN A 2 -6.32 27.07 5.70
C ASN A 2 -7.55 26.19 5.44
N LYS A 3 -7.87 25.92 4.17
CA LYS A 3 -8.85 24.89 3.81
C LYS A 3 -8.24 23.54 4.21
N ILE A 4 -8.68 22.99 5.34
CA ILE A 4 -8.44 21.57 5.65
C ILE A 4 -9.14 20.80 4.54
N SER A 5 -8.38 20.13 3.67
CA SER A 5 -8.92 19.28 2.61
C SER A 5 -9.67 18.13 3.28
N LYS A 6 -11.00 18.23 3.35
CA LYS A 6 -11.83 17.13 3.86
C LYS A 6 -11.75 15.98 2.85
N PHE A 7 -11.36 14.79 3.30
CA PHE A 7 -11.53 13.58 2.51
C PHE A 7 -13.01 13.42 2.17
N SER A 8 -13.31 13.31 0.88
CA SER A 8 -14.67 12.96 0.45
C SER A 8 -14.95 11.51 0.87
N THR A 9 -16.20 11.22 1.23
CA THR A 9 -16.64 9.84 1.53
C THR A 9 -16.26 8.90 0.40
N ARG A 10 -16.42 9.34 -0.86
CA ARG A 10 -16.01 8.57 -2.05
C ARG A 10 -14.52 8.25 -2.09
N GLN A 11 -13.65 9.20 -1.72
CA GLN A 11 -12.20 8.97 -1.66
C GLN A 11 -11.85 7.97 -0.57
N LEU A 12 -12.47 8.10 0.62
CA LEU A 12 -12.27 7.18 1.72
C LEU A 12 -12.69 5.75 1.34
N THR A 13 -13.85 5.59 0.70
CA THR A 13 -14.31 4.27 0.24
C THR A 13 -13.38 3.70 -0.83
N GLY A 14 -12.90 4.53 -1.77
CA GLY A 14 -11.93 4.12 -2.78
C GLY A 14 -10.61 3.63 -2.19
N ILE A 15 -10.06 4.37 -1.22
CA ILE A 15 -8.86 3.99 -0.47
C ILE A 15 -9.08 2.65 0.26
N ALA A 16 -10.23 2.46 0.92
CA ALA A 16 -10.52 1.22 1.64
C ALA A 16 -10.62 0.01 0.70
N ILE A 17 -11.31 0.15 -0.44
CA ILE A 17 -11.45 -0.93 -1.43
C ILE A 17 -10.09 -1.28 -2.06
N LEU A 18 -9.31 -0.28 -2.47
CA LEU A 18 -7.98 -0.50 -3.04
C LEU A 18 -7.01 -1.07 -2.00
N GLY A 19 -7.11 -0.66 -0.74
CA GLY A 19 -6.36 -1.22 0.38
C GLY A 19 -6.69 -2.69 0.61
N ALA A 20 -7.98 -3.05 0.62
CA ALA A 20 -8.42 -4.44 0.74
C ALA A 20 -7.95 -5.30 -0.44
N LEU A 21 -8.07 -4.79 -1.68
CA LEU A 21 -7.56 -5.46 -2.88
C LEU A 21 -6.04 -5.67 -2.78
N SER A 22 -5.31 -4.64 -2.37
CA SER A 22 -3.87 -4.73 -2.13
C SER A 22 -3.54 -5.80 -1.08
N SER A 23 -4.25 -5.87 0.03
CA SER A 23 -4.02 -6.90 1.05
C SER A 23 -4.30 -8.32 0.54
N ILE A 24 -5.30 -8.51 -0.33
CA ILE A 24 -5.59 -9.80 -0.94
C ILE A 24 -4.49 -10.20 -1.92
N LEU A 25 -4.04 -9.26 -2.77
CA LEU A 25 -2.98 -9.51 -3.75
C LEU A 25 -1.64 -9.84 -3.07
N PHE A 26 -1.39 -9.31 -1.88
CA PHE A 26 -0.21 -9.62 -1.08
C PHE A 26 -0.11 -11.11 -0.71
N LEU A 27 -1.23 -11.84 -0.62
CA LEU A 27 -1.23 -13.27 -0.34
C LEU A 27 -0.70 -14.10 -1.52
N PHE A 28 -0.68 -13.54 -2.73
CA PHE A 28 -0.17 -14.17 -3.95
C PHE A 28 1.29 -13.78 -4.24
N GLU A 29 2.08 -13.56 -3.19
CA GLU A 29 3.49 -13.21 -3.30
C GLU A 29 4.35 -14.40 -3.76
N ILE A 30 5.30 -14.13 -4.66
CA ILE A 30 6.23 -15.12 -5.20
C ILE A 30 7.60 -14.89 -4.55
N PRO A 31 8.16 -15.86 -3.82
CA PRO A 31 9.50 -15.72 -3.24
C PRO A 31 10.55 -15.72 -4.35
N ILE A 32 11.32 -14.64 -4.46
CA ILE A 32 12.44 -14.56 -5.43
C ILE A 32 13.75 -14.93 -4.74
N VAL A 33 13.98 -14.39 -3.53
CA VAL A 33 15.15 -14.70 -2.70
C VAL A 33 14.70 -14.88 -1.25
N LEU A 34 15.55 -15.47 -0.39
CA LEU A 34 15.22 -15.82 1.00
C LEU A 34 14.54 -14.69 1.81
N PHE A 35 14.81 -13.43 1.49
CA PHE A 35 14.31 -12.26 2.23
C PHE A 35 13.40 -11.33 1.42
N TYR A 36 13.26 -11.55 0.11
CA TYR A 36 12.47 -10.67 -0.76
C TYR A 36 11.48 -11.49 -1.58
N LYS A 37 10.22 -11.12 -1.41
CA LYS A 37 9.09 -11.68 -2.12
C LYS A 37 8.55 -10.60 -3.04
N LEU A 38 8.30 -10.97 -4.28
CA LEU A 38 7.69 -10.08 -5.24
C LEU A 38 6.18 -10.27 -5.20
N ASP A 39 5.49 -9.15 -5.07
CA ASP A 39 4.06 -9.08 -4.94
C ASP A 39 3.49 -8.00 -5.86
N PHE A 40 2.31 -8.27 -6.41
CA PHE A 40 1.62 -7.31 -7.29
C PHE A 40 0.78 -6.29 -6.52
N SER A 41 0.81 -6.33 -5.18
CA SER A 41 -0.02 -5.48 -4.35
C SER A 41 0.31 -3.99 -4.41
N ASN A 42 1.50 -3.62 -4.90
CA ASN A 42 1.80 -2.21 -5.12
C ASN A 42 1.08 -1.64 -6.35
N LEU A 43 0.45 -2.47 -7.19
CA LEU A 43 -0.39 -1.99 -8.31
C LEU A 43 -1.65 -1.25 -7.81
N PRO A 44 -2.51 -1.81 -6.93
CA PRO A 44 -3.61 -1.05 -6.31
C PRO A 44 -3.17 0.23 -5.59
N VAL A 45 -2.00 0.20 -4.94
CA VAL A 45 -1.42 1.38 -4.28
C VAL A 45 -1.20 2.50 -5.31
N LEU A 46 -0.52 2.19 -6.41
CA LEU A 46 -0.23 3.16 -7.48
C LEU A 46 -1.49 3.63 -8.19
N LEU A 47 -2.47 2.76 -8.41
CA LEU A 47 -3.77 3.15 -8.96
C LEU A 47 -4.47 4.17 -8.07
N GLY A 48 -4.44 3.96 -6.75
CA GLY A 48 -4.99 4.91 -5.78
C GLY A 48 -4.20 6.21 -5.71
N THR A 49 -2.87 6.14 -5.85
CA THR A 49 -2.00 7.32 -5.96
C THR A 49 -2.36 8.17 -7.17
N PHE A 50 -2.42 7.58 -8.37
CA PHE A 50 -2.77 8.33 -9.59
C PHE A 50 -4.21 8.85 -9.58
N ALA A 51 -5.14 8.12 -8.95
CA ALA A 51 -6.55 8.51 -8.92
C ALA A 51 -6.86 9.61 -7.89
N TYR A 52 -6.22 9.58 -6.72
CA TYR A 52 -6.58 10.43 -5.57
C TYR A 52 -5.43 11.26 -5.00
N GLY A 53 -4.21 11.05 -5.47
CA GLY A 53 -2.99 11.74 -5.06
C GLY A 53 -2.09 10.91 -4.11
N PRO A 54 -0.86 11.38 -3.88
CA PRO A 54 0.17 10.64 -3.12
C PRO A 54 -0.23 10.32 -1.68
N LEU A 55 -0.97 11.22 -1.02
CA LEU A 55 -1.49 10.97 0.33
C LEU A 55 -2.40 9.74 0.38
N SER A 56 -3.31 9.60 -0.59
CA SER A 56 -4.21 8.45 -0.67
C SER A 56 -3.45 7.15 -0.95
N GLY A 57 -2.45 7.19 -1.82
CA GLY A 57 -1.52 6.08 -2.05
C GLY A 57 -0.84 5.59 -0.78
N THR A 58 -0.30 6.52 0.01
CA THR A 58 0.34 6.21 1.29
C THR A 58 -0.62 5.52 2.25
N PHE A 59 -1.90 5.94 2.32
CA PHE A 59 -2.89 5.27 3.15
C PHE A 59 -3.19 3.83 2.68
N ILE A 60 -3.30 3.61 1.38
CA ILE A 60 -3.51 2.27 0.80
C ILE A 60 -2.32 1.37 1.13
N LEU A 61 -1.10 1.87 0.92
CA LEU A 61 0.14 1.17 1.21
C LEU A 61 0.27 0.81 2.71
N LEU A 62 -0.15 1.71 3.59
CA LEU A 62 -0.15 1.50 5.03
C LEU A 62 -1.16 0.41 5.43
N ILE A 63 -2.37 0.43 4.88
CA ILE A 63 -3.38 -0.62 5.12
C ILE A 63 -2.85 -1.99 4.69
N LYS A 64 -2.27 -2.08 3.48
CA LYS A 64 -1.65 -3.31 2.97
C LYS A 64 -0.55 -3.81 3.90
N ASN A 65 0.43 -2.95 4.23
CA ASN A 65 1.60 -3.37 5.01
C ASN A 65 1.25 -3.75 6.45
N LEU A 66 0.27 -3.09 7.09
CA LEU A 66 -0.24 -3.50 8.39
C LEU A 66 -0.92 -4.87 8.33
N THR A 67 -1.69 -5.14 7.27
CA THR A 67 -2.33 -6.45 7.07
C THR A 67 -1.27 -7.52 6.80
N GLY A 68 -0.25 -7.19 6.00
CA GLY A 68 0.91 -8.04 5.75
C GLY A 68 1.68 -8.35 7.02
N LEU A 69 1.80 -7.40 7.95
CA LEU A 69 2.49 -7.57 9.24
C LEU A 69 1.92 -8.70 10.11
N LEU A 70 0.69 -9.14 9.86
CA LEU A 70 0.11 -10.30 10.54
C LEU A 70 0.55 -11.64 9.92
N HIS A 71 1.08 -11.61 8.69
CA HIS A 71 1.48 -12.77 7.89
C HIS A 71 3.01 -12.87 7.70
N THR A 72 3.81 -12.10 8.44
CA THR A 72 5.28 -12.07 8.27
C THR A 72 5.92 -13.37 8.72
N THR A 73 6.84 -13.86 7.90
CA THR A 73 7.78 -14.93 8.25
C THR A 73 9.14 -14.39 8.72
N SER A 74 9.44 -13.10 8.47
CA SER A 74 10.76 -12.48 8.67
C SER A 74 10.84 -11.52 9.87
N GLY A 75 9.88 -11.58 10.79
CA GLY A 75 9.80 -10.66 11.95
C GLY A 75 9.54 -9.19 11.60
N GLY A 76 8.90 -8.90 10.45
CA GLY A 76 8.52 -7.53 10.05
C GLY A 76 9.53 -6.77 9.17
N VAL A 77 10.75 -7.29 8.99
CA VAL A 77 11.78 -6.63 8.15
C VAL A 77 11.35 -6.55 6.68
N GLY A 78 10.72 -7.60 6.14
CA GLY A 78 10.24 -7.62 4.76
C GLY A 78 9.17 -6.55 4.48
N GLN A 79 8.22 -6.36 5.39
CA GLN A 79 7.19 -5.32 5.22
C GLN A 79 7.75 -3.90 5.37
N LEU A 80 8.75 -3.70 6.22
CA LEU A 80 9.43 -2.41 6.29
C LEU A 80 10.14 -2.09 4.97
N ALA A 81 10.81 -3.08 4.37
CA ALA A 81 11.45 -2.91 3.06
C ALA A 81 10.42 -2.63 1.96
N ASP A 82 9.30 -3.35 1.94
CA ASP A 82 8.22 -3.10 0.98
C ASP A 82 7.57 -1.72 1.18
N PHE A 83 7.30 -1.31 2.42
CA PHE A 83 6.72 -0.01 2.73
C PHE A 83 7.63 1.15 2.28
N LEU A 84 8.94 1.05 2.54
CA LEU A 84 9.90 2.06 2.10
C LEU A 84 9.97 2.15 0.58
N ASN A 85 10.05 1.02 -0.12
CA ASN A 85 10.01 1.00 -1.59
C ASN A 85 8.69 1.56 -2.13
N GLY A 86 7.57 1.16 -1.54
CA GLY A 86 6.25 1.65 -1.91
C GLY A 86 6.12 3.17 -1.74
N ILE A 87 6.65 3.75 -0.66
CA ILE A 87 6.64 5.20 -0.46
C ILE A 87 7.40 5.92 -1.58
N VAL A 88 8.57 5.41 -1.97
CA VAL A 88 9.35 6.02 -3.06
C VAL A 88 8.53 6.05 -4.35
N PHE A 89 7.83 4.95 -4.69
CA PHE A 89 6.97 4.94 -5.85
C PHE A 89 5.76 5.88 -5.72
N VAL A 90 5.14 5.95 -4.54
CA VAL A 90 4.00 6.86 -4.27
C VAL A 90 4.42 8.33 -4.36
N LEU A 91 5.64 8.68 -3.95
CA LEU A 91 6.13 10.07 -4.01
C LEU A 91 6.47 10.52 -5.44
N ILE A 92 6.84 9.59 -6.31
CA ILE A 92 7.20 9.87 -7.71
C ILE A 92 5.95 9.88 -8.62
N ALA A 93 4.98 9.02 -8.33
CA ALA A 93 3.72 8.86 -9.06
C ALA A 93 2.78 10.08 -8.90
#